data_AF-E5VJ29-F1
#
_entry.id   AF-E5VJ29-F1
#
_cell.length_a   1.000
_cell.length_b   1.000
_cell.length_c   1.000
_cell.angle_alpha   90.00
_cell.angle_beta   90.00
_cell.angle_gamma   90.00
#
_symmetry.space_group_name_H-M   'P 1'
#
loop_
_entity.id
_entity.type
_entity.pdbx_description
1 polymer ?
#
loop_
_entity_poly.entity_id
_entity_poly.type
_entity_poly.pdbx_seq_one_letter_code
_entity_poly.pdbx_strand_id
1 'polypeptide(L)'
;MEKGGFMRIFKLEFQKIMKNPMLWLLAVTFCFMNCLVIYNEVGNKDTSKELVIMHDIIKKTDDTNHSRQAKNRNERKQLSEAYQEYYKENIDLYDKLDMTKILKQKEEMLQYHPKGFMKKFVKDNYEHLQKRVEEIKSDKEYNDAFYPGQYYEIHSLLYSKLGKKLIVEMSLLMALSILFIMDYERLQKTNDLVDATRTGKRIMDYKAFSGTLSGILFSAILCSVTWIYFFTAYHSKDYGMSRLPPH
;
A
#
# COMPACT_ATOMS: atom_id res chain seq x y z
N MET A 1 -5.59 41.92 -9.83
CA MET A 1 -4.54 41.41 -8.93
C MET A 1 -3.45 40.83 -9.81
N GLU A 2 -2.28 41.43 -9.81
CA GLU A 2 -1.10 40.87 -10.50
C GLU A 2 -0.76 39.48 -9.96
N LYS A 3 -0.26 38.59 -10.82
CA LYS A 3 0.14 37.21 -10.46
C LYS A 3 1.09 37.17 -9.24
N GLY A 4 1.90 38.21 -9.03
CA GLY A 4 2.80 38.35 -7.88
C GLY A 4 2.09 38.52 -6.53
N GLY A 5 0.92 39.19 -6.51
CA GLY A 5 0.14 39.36 -5.27
C GLY A 5 -0.51 38.06 -4.80
N PHE A 6 -0.99 37.24 -5.74
CA PHE A 6 -1.57 35.92 -5.47
C PHE A 6 -0.56 35.00 -4.78
N MET A 7 0.64 34.86 -5.34
CA MET A 7 1.65 33.93 -4.82
C MET A 7 2.14 34.33 -3.42
N ARG A 8 2.18 35.64 -3.14
CA ARG A 8 2.57 36.16 -1.82
C ARG A 8 1.52 35.88 -0.75
N ILE A 9 0.23 36.10 -1.05
CA ILE A 9 -0.86 35.80 -0.11
C ILE A 9 -0.93 34.30 0.16
N PHE A 10 -0.88 33.49 -0.89
CA PHE A 10 -0.88 32.03 -0.77
C PHE A 10 0.26 31.52 0.13
N LYS A 11 1.48 32.03 -0.06
CA LYS A 11 2.64 31.64 0.76
C LYS A 11 2.45 31.98 2.24
N LEU A 12 1.84 33.13 2.54
CA LEU A 12 1.58 33.54 3.93
C LEU A 12 0.53 32.63 4.59
N GLU A 13 -0.57 32.34 3.89
CA GLU A 13 -1.61 31.42 4.35
C GLU A 13 -1.05 30.01 4.59
N PHE A 14 -0.25 29.50 3.65
CA PHE A 14 0.42 28.21 3.80
C PHE A 14 1.39 28.18 4.99
N GLN A 15 2.13 29.26 5.22
CA GLN A 15 3.09 29.35 6.33
C GLN A 15 2.40 29.32 7.71
N LYS A 16 1.14 29.81 7.83
CA LYS A 16 0.37 29.71 9.08
C LYS A 16 0.12 28.25 9.48
N ILE A 17 -0.21 27.39 8.52
CA ILE A 17 -0.44 25.97 8.76
C ILE A 17 0.86 25.27 9.12
N MET A 18 1.94 25.54 8.39
CA MET A 18 3.25 24.91 8.65
C MET A 18 3.81 25.24 10.03
N LYS A 19 3.44 26.39 10.61
CA LYS A 19 3.84 26.80 11.97
C LYS A 19 2.93 26.26 13.07
N ASN A 20 1.83 25.57 12.75
CA ASN A 20 0.90 25.07 13.75
C ASN A 20 1.49 23.82 14.45
N PRO A 21 1.84 23.89 15.75
CA PRO A 21 2.39 22.75 16.47
C PRO A 21 1.39 21.60 16.63
N MET A 22 0.08 21.88 16.61
CA MET A 22 -0.97 20.88 16.83
C MET A 22 -1.07 19.88 15.67
N LEU A 23 -0.96 20.36 14.42
CA LEU A 23 -0.96 19.49 13.23
C LEU A 23 0.30 18.64 13.15
N TRP A 24 1.46 19.20 13.51
CA TRP A 24 2.71 18.44 13.61
C TRP A 24 2.65 17.37 14.70
N LEU A 25 2.13 17.70 15.88
CA LEU A 25 1.96 16.74 16.97
C LEU A 25 1.04 15.58 16.56
N LEU A 26 -0.06 15.87 15.87
CA LEU A 26 -0.97 14.85 15.34
C LEU A 26 -0.27 13.96 14.30
N ALA A 27 0.44 14.55 13.34
CA ALA A 27 1.17 13.82 12.31
C ALA A 27 2.26 12.91 12.90
N VAL A 28 3.00 13.39 13.91
CA VAL A 28 4.00 12.60 14.65
C VAL A 28 3.34 11.44 15.40
N THR A 29 2.19 11.69 16.02
CA THR A 29 1.43 10.65 16.74
C THR A 29 0.98 9.55 15.78
N PHE A 30 0.46 9.90 14.60
CA PHE A 30 0.10 8.91 13.58
C PHE A 30 1.30 8.13 13.07
N CYS A 31 2.42 8.81 12.78
CA CYS A 31 3.66 8.13 12.39
C CYS A 31 4.10 7.13 13.47
N PHE A 32 4.07 7.53 14.76
CA PHE A 32 4.41 6.64 15.86
C PHE A 32 3.49 5.42 15.95
N MET A 33 2.17 5.61 15.85
CA MET A 33 1.21 4.50 15.86
C MET A 33 1.41 3.56 14.67
N ASN A 34 1.67 4.09 13.48
CA ASN A 34 1.97 3.28 12.30
C ASN A 34 3.26 2.49 12.46
N CYS A 35 4.32 3.10 13.01
CA CYS A 35 5.57 2.41 13.31
C CYS A 35 5.38 1.28 14.33
N LEU A 36 4.55 1.48 15.37
CA LEU A 36 4.20 0.44 16.34
C LEU A 36 3.45 -0.73 15.70
N VAL A 37 2.48 -0.46 14.81
CA VAL A 37 1.76 -1.50 14.08
C VAL A 37 2.73 -2.32 13.22
N ILE A 38 3.62 -1.66 12.48
CA ILE A 38 4.63 -2.33 11.66
C ILE A 38 5.56 -3.15 12.55
N TYR A 39 6.04 -2.60 13.66
CA TYR A 39 6.95 -3.31 14.58
C TYR A 39 6.31 -4.59 15.15
N ASN A 40 5.06 -4.54 15.58
CA ASN A 40 4.37 -5.71 16.13
C ASN A 40 4.15 -6.81 15.09
N GLU A 41 3.83 -6.43 13.85
CA GLU A 41 3.55 -7.39 12.77
C GLU A 41 4.86 -7.95 12.19
N VAL A 42 5.89 -7.12 12.02
CA VAL A 42 7.24 -7.56 11.65
C VAL A 42 7.88 -8.39 12.76
N GLY A 43 7.51 -8.20 14.03
CA GLY A 43 7.95 -9.03 15.15
C GLY A 43 7.34 -10.43 15.18
N ASN A 44 6.32 -10.70 14.35
CA ASN A 44 5.68 -12.01 14.31
C ASN A 44 6.61 -13.07 13.66
N LYS A 45 6.64 -14.26 14.26
CA LYS A 45 7.52 -15.38 13.86
C LYS A 45 7.11 -16.00 12.53
N ASP A 46 5.82 -15.98 12.21
CA ASP A 46 5.28 -16.58 10.99
C ASP A 46 5.69 -15.79 9.74
N THR A 47 5.54 -14.47 9.79
CA THR A 47 6.00 -13.52 8.74
C THR A 47 7.52 -13.58 8.52
N SER A 48 8.29 -14.03 9.52
CA SER A 48 9.74 -14.24 9.39
C SER A 48 10.07 -15.43 8.50
N LYS A 49 9.39 -16.56 8.72
CA LYS A 49 9.62 -17.78 7.96
C LYS A 49 9.25 -17.59 6.49
N GLU A 50 8.16 -16.87 6.25
CA GLU A 50 7.72 -16.53 4.89
C GLU A 50 8.74 -15.65 4.14
N LEU A 51 9.31 -14.62 4.78
CA LEU A 51 10.32 -13.78 4.12
C LEU A 51 11.53 -14.56 3.63
N VAL A 52 11.98 -15.56 4.40
CA VAL A 52 13.10 -16.45 4.01
C VAL A 52 12.75 -17.26 2.77
N ILE A 53 11.53 -17.78 2.71
CA ILE A 53 11.05 -18.54 1.56
C ILE A 53 11.00 -17.62 0.32
N MET A 54 10.70 -16.32 0.48
CA MET A 54 10.59 -15.37 -0.64
C MET A 54 11.94 -15.10 -1.25
N HIS A 55 12.88 -14.71 -0.38
CA HIS A 55 14.23 -14.35 -0.75
C HIS A 55 14.92 -15.50 -1.46
N ASP A 56 14.72 -16.74 -0.99
CA ASP A 56 15.38 -17.91 -1.56
C ASP A 56 14.74 -18.38 -2.88
N ILE A 57 13.43 -18.17 -3.09
CA ILE A 57 12.79 -18.42 -4.41
C ILE A 57 13.26 -17.42 -5.44
N ILE A 58 13.30 -16.12 -5.11
CA ILE A 58 13.81 -15.07 -6.02
C ILE A 58 15.27 -15.36 -6.38
N LYS A 59 16.09 -15.71 -5.37
CA LYS A 59 17.48 -16.06 -5.58
C LYS A 59 17.65 -17.33 -6.43
N LYS A 60 16.81 -18.36 -6.27
CA LYS A 60 16.81 -19.55 -7.13
C LYS A 60 16.42 -19.26 -8.58
N THR A 61 15.45 -18.37 -8.80
CA THR A 61 15.05 -17.94 -10.14
C THR A 61 16.18 -17.15 -10.84
N ASP A 62 16.94 -16.35 -10.09
CA ASP A 62 18.17 -15.71 -10.60
C ASP A 62 19.31 -16.73 -10.79
N ASP A 63 19.44 -17.72 -9.90
CA ASP A 63 20.48 -18.76 -9.93
C ASP A 63 20.26 -19.84 -10.99
N THR A 64 19.17 -19.80 -11.78
CA THR A 64 19.08 -20.58 -13.02
C THR A 64 20.25 -20.27 -13.98
N ASN A 65 20.95 -19.14 -13.78
CA ASN A 65 22.23 -18.81 -14.43
C ASN A 65 23.49 -19.03 -13.57
N HIS A 66 23.39 -19.20 -12.24
CA HIS A 66 24.55 -19.38 -11.35
C HIS A 66 24.31 -20.41 -10.22
N SER A 67 24.06 -21.65 -10.64
CA SER A 67 24.14 -22.82 -9.78
C SER A 67 25.53 -22.93 -9.11
N ARG A 68 25.65 -22.56 -7.81
CA ARG A 68 26.63 -23.16 -6.85
C ARG A 68 26.70 -22.60 -5.41
N GLN A 69 25.81 -21.72 -4.92
CA GLN A 69 26.05 -21.07 -3.62
C GLN A 69 24.94 -21.24 -2.55
N ALA A 70 24.62 -22.48 -2.18
CA ALA A 70 23.87 -22.79 -0.94
C ALA A 70 24.59 -23.88 -0.14
N LYS A 71 25.03 -23.54 1.09
CA LYS A 71 26.15 -24.17 1.81
C LYS A 71 25.77 -25.19 2.91
N ASN A 72 24.50 -25.54 3.12
CA ASN A 72 24.12 -26.52 4.17
C ASN A 72 23.04 -27.54 3.75
N ARG A 73 23.24 -28.81 4.16
CA ARG A 73 22.38 -29.97 3.81
C ARG A 73 21.06 -30.02 4.59
N ASN A 74 21.04 -29.47 5.81
CA ASN A 74 19.86 -29.47 6.68
C ASN A 74 18.88 -28.35 6.32
N GLU A 75 19.38 -27.18 5.93
CA GLU A 75 18.58 -26.09 5.34
C GLU A 75 17.87 -26.55 4.07
N ARG A 76 18.55 -27.30 3.19
CA ARG A 76 17.91 -27.93 2.02
C ARG A 76 16.75 -28.86 2.38
N LYS A 77 16.79 -29.56 3.52
CA LYS A 77 15.74 -30.49 3.94
C LYS A 77 14.48 -29.76 4.41
N GLN A 78 14.62 -28.83 5.36
CA GLN A 78 13.48 -28.03 5.85
C GLN A 78 12.88 -27.13 4.73
N LEU A 79 13.75 -26.55 3.89
CA LEU A 79 13.35 -25.77 2.72
C LEU A 79 12.64 -26.64 1.67
N SER A 80 13.06 -27.90 1.48
CA SER A 80 12.36 -28.82 0.61
C SER A 80 11.01 -29.20 1.18
N GLU A 81 10.87 -29.36 2.50
CA GLU A 81 9.59 -29.75 3.12
C GLU A 81 8.53 -28.64 3.00
N ALA A 82 8.85 -27.39 3.34
CA ALA A 82 7.92 -26.26 3.21
C ALA A 82 7.56 -25.96 1.73
N TYR A 83 8.53 -26.04 0.82
CA TYR A 83 8.27 -25.89 -0.61
C TYR A 83 7.45 -27.05 -1.18
N GLN A 84 7.69 -28.28 -0.71
CA GLN A 84 6.92 -29.46 -1.12
C GLN A 84 5.50 -29.44 -0.54
N GLU A 85 5.29 -28.88 0.65
CA GLU A 85 3.98 -28.66 1.24
C GLU A 85 3.19 -27.60 0.44
N TYR A 86 3.81 -26.45 0.14
CA TYR A 86 3.25 -25.44 -0.76
C TYR A 86 2.91 -26.01 -2.15
N TYR A 87 3.84 -26.78 -2.72
CA TYR A 87 3.65 -27.41 -4.02
C TYR A 87 2.49 -28.40 -3.98
N LYS A 88 2.37 -29.24 -2.93
CA LYS A 88 1.25 -30.17 -2.74
C LYS A 88 -0.10 -29.46 -2.56
N GLU A 89 -0.14 -28.33 -1.87
CA GLU A 89 -1.38 -27.60 -1.63
C GLU A 89 -1.87 -26.84 -2.86
N ASN A 90 -0.93 -26.34 -3.70
CA ASN A 90 -1.24 -25.46 -4.83
C ASN A 90 -1.22 -26.15 -6.21
N ILE A 91 -0.74 -27.39 -6.34
CA ILE A 91 -0.71 -28.13 -7.62
C ILE A 91 -2.12 -28.32 -8.20
N ASP A 92 -3.10 -28.55 -7.33
CA ASP A 92 -4.50 -28.74 -7.68
C ASP A 92 -5.23 -27.44 -8.05
N LEU A 93 -4.61 -26.27 -7.81
CA LEU A 93 -5.29 -24.98 -7.86
C LEU A 93 -5.61 -24.59 -9.30
N TYR A 94 -4.66 -24.84 -10.22
CA TYR A 94 -4.90 -24.70 -11.66
C TYR A 94 -5.90 -25.75 -12.15
N ASP A 95 -5.80 -27.01 -11.72
CA ASP A 95 -6.72 -28.07 -12.14
C ASP A 95 -8.18 -27.73 -11.83
N LYS A 96 -8.43 -27.15 -10.65
CA LYS A 96 -9.75 -26.68 -10.20
C LYS A 96 -10.16 -25.31 -10.79
N LEU A 97 -9.23 -24.58 -11.42
CA LEU A 97 -9.48 -23.26 -11.99
C LEU A 97 -10.33 -23.38 -13.27
N ASP A 98 -11.49 -22.74 -13.22
CA ASP A 98 -12.46 -22.66 -14.31
C ASP A 98 -13.04 -21.24 -14.33
N MET A 99 -12.64 -20.48 -15.34
CA MET A 99 -13.02 -19.08 -15.49
C MET A 99 -14.53 -18.92 -15.73
N THR A 100 -15.17 -19.92 -16.32
CA THR A 100 -16.62 -19.88 -16.59
C THR A 100 -17.43 -20.04 -15.30
N LYS A 101 -16.95 -20.87 -14.36
CA LYS A 101 -17.54 -20.99 -13.02
C LYS A 101 -17.36 -19.71 -12.20
N ILE A 102 -16.19 -19.07 -12.28
CA ILE A 102 -15.91 -17.79 -11.60
C ILE A 102 -16.83 -16.69 -12.12
N LEU A 103 -17.05 -16.63 -13.44
CA LEU A 103 -17.99 -15.67 -14.03
C LEU A 103 -19.40 -15.87 -13.49
N LYS A 104 -19.92 -17.10 -13.52
CA LYS A 104 -21.26 -17.44 -12.99
C LYS A 104 -21.39 -17.09 -11.50
N GLN A 105 -20.38 -17.44 -10.70
CA GLN A 105 -20.37 -17.11 -9.28
C GLN A 105 -20.40 -15.60 -9.04
N LYS A 106 -19.69 -14.80 -9.83
CA LYS A 106 -19.73 -13.32 -9.72
C LYS A 106 -21.06 -12.74 -10.18
N GLU A 107 -21.67 -13.28 -11.23
CA GLU A 107 -23.01 -12.88 -11.70
C GLU A 107 -24.07 -13.15 -10.62
N GLU A 108 -24.00 -14.31 -9.95
CA GLU A 108 -24.94 -14.74 -8.91
C GLU A 108 -24.69 -14.06 -7.54
N MET A 109 -23.45 -14.02 -7.05
CA MET A 109 -23.13 -13.51 -5.70
C MET A 109 -23.05 -11.99 -5.62
N LEU A 110 -22.57 -11.31 -6.67
CA LEU A 110 -22.40 -9.85 -6.66
C LEU A 110 -23.52 -9.11 -7.41
N GLN A 111 -24.57 -9.85 -7.83
CA GLN A 111 -25.65 -9.35 -8.70
C GLN A 111 -25.14 -8.58 -9.94
N TYR A 112 -23.95 -8.92 -10.42
CA TYR A 112 -23.33 -8.23 -11.54
C TYR A 112 -23.94 -8.72 -12.85
N HIS A 113 -24.88 -7.96 -13.41
CA HIS A 113 -25.57 -8.29 -14.67
C HIS A 113 -25.20 -7.28 -15.76
N PRO A 114 -24.04 -7.45 -16.44
CA PRO A 114 -23.67 -6.55 -17.52
C PRO A 114 -24.69 -6.64 -18.66
N LYS A 115 -25.09 -5.50 -19.22
CA LYS A 115 -26.08 -5.41 -20.32
C LYS A 115 -25.43 -4.94 -21.62
N GLY A 116 -25.98 -5.39 -22.76
CA GLY A 116 -25.56 -4.97 -24.09
C GLY A 116 -24.11 -5.32 -24.42
N PHE A 117 -23.35 -4.34 -24.92
CA PHE A 117 -21.95 -4.49 -25.31
C PHE A 117 -21.06 -5.01 -24.18
N MET A 118 -21.27 -4.54 -22.95
CA MET A 118 -20.47 -4.93 -21.80
C MET A 118 -20.60 -6.42 -21.48
N LYS A 119 -21.77 -7.02 -21.70
CA LYS A 119 -21.98 -8.47 -21.52
C LYS A 119 -21.10 -9.27 -22.47
N LYS A 120 -21.05 -8.85 -23.73
CA LYS A 120 -20.26 -9.49 -24.76
C LYS A 120 -18.77 -9.33 -24.48
N PHE A 121 -18.32 -8.11 -24.17
CA PHE A 121 -16.94 -7.84 -23.79
C PHE A 121 -16.47 -8.68 -22.58
N VAL A 122 -17.28 -8.76 -21.52
CA VAL A 122 -16.94 -9.57 -20.34
C VAL A 122 -16.86 -11.05 -20.73
N LYS A 123 -17.84 -11.59 -21.47
CA LYS A 123 -17.84 -12.99 -21.90
C LYS A 123 -16.61 -13.34 -22.74
N ASP A 124 -16.29 -12.50 -23.74
CA ASP A 124 -15.15 -12.71 -24.65
C ASP A 124 -13.81 -12.71 -23.88
N ASN A 125 -13.65 -11.83 -22.87
CA ASN A 125 -12.46 -11.83 -22.01
C ASN A 125 -12.34 -13.08 -21.16
N TYR A 126 -13.44 -13.55 -20.54
CA TYR A 126 -13.42 -14.78 -19.74
C TYR A 126 -13.19 -16.03 -20.59
N GLU A 127 -13.66 -16.06 -21.84
CA GLU A 127 -13.33 -17.12 -22.81
C GLU A 127 -11.84 -17.10 -23.19
N HIS A 128 -11.27 -15.91 -23.45
CA HIS A 128 -9.84 -15.77 -23.73
C HIS A 128 -8.97 -16.19 -22.53
N LEU A 129 -9.40 -15.83 -21.31
CA LEU A 129 -8.72 -16.27 -20.08
C LEU A 129 -8.84 -17.78 -19.88
N GLN A 130 -10.00 -18.37 -20.15
CA GLN A 130 -10.20 -19.83 -20.08
C GLN A 130 -9.23 -20.56 -21.02
N LYS A 131 -9.08 -20.07 -22.26
CA LYS A 131 -8.12 -20.62 -23.22
C LYS A 131 -6.68 -20.56 -22.69
N ARG A 132 -6.27 -19.44 -22.09
CA ARG A 132 -4.94 -19.32 -21.45
C ARG A 132 -4.76 -20.28 -20.28
N VAL A 133 -5.80 -20.51 -19.48
CA VAL A 133 -5.76 -21.49 -18.38
C VAL A 133 -5.57 -22.90 -18.94
N GLU A 134 -6.24 -23.25 -20.04
CA GLU A 134 -6.09 -24.55 -20.71
C GLU A 134 -4.70 -24.74 -21.33
N GLU A 135 -4.12 -23.69 -21.93
CA GLU A 135 -2.73 -23.69 -22.42
C GLU A 135 -1.75 -23.94 -21.26
N ILE A 136 -1.90 -23.22 -20.13
CA ILE A 136 -1.04 -23.41 -18.94
C ILE A 136 -1.17 -24.83 -18.36
N LYS A 137 -2.40 -25.40 -18.35
CA LYS A 137 -2.64 -26.80 -17.93
C LYS A 137 -1.95 -27.80 -18.84
N SER A 138 -2.04 -27.59 -20.16
CA SER A 138 -1.46 -28.46 -21.19
C SER A 138 0.06 -28.47 -21.14
N ASP A 139 0.67 -27.28 -21.08
CA ASP A 139 2.12 -27.11 -21.18
C ASP A 139 2.81 -27.35 -19.83
N LYS A 140 2.05 -27.64 -18.77
CA LYS A 140 2.54 -27.86 -17.41
C LYS A 140 3.40 -26.70 -16.88
N GLU A 141 3.27 -25.52 -17.47
CA GLU A 141 4.01 -24.29 -17.11
C GLU A 141 3.78 -23.89 -15.65
N TYR A 142 2.68 -24.31 -15.03
CA TYR A 142 2.44 -24.12 -13.61
C TYR A 142 3.44 -24.85 -12.70
N ASN A 143 4.23 -25.80 -13.22
CA ASN A 143 5.30 -26.48 -12.49
C ASN A 143 6.63 -25.73 -12.50
N ASP A 144 6.82 -24.80 -13.44
CA ASP A 144 8.03 -23.99 -13.53
C ASP A 144 7.90 -22.77 -12.63
N ALA A 145 8.87 -22.66 -11.71
CA ALA A 145 9.16 -21.52 -10.82
C ALA A 145 8.01 -20.51 -10.68
N PHE A 146 6.88 -20.97 -10.16
CA PHE A 146 5.78 -20.08 -9.86
C PHE A 146 6.30 -19.08 -8.83
N TYR A 147 6.32 -17.79 -9.19
CA TYR A 147 6.48 -16.74 -8.19
C TYR A 147 5.33 -16.95 -7.22
N PRO A 148 5.57 -17.35 -5.96
CA PRO A 148 4.49 -17.54 -5.01
C PRO A 148 3.86 -16.17 -4.76
N GLY A 149 2.84 -15.84 -5.56
CA GLY A 149 1.96 -14.70 -5.34
C GLY A 149 1.20 -14.81 -4.01
N GLN A 150 1.43 -15.90 -3.26
CA GLN A 150 1.00 -16.13 -1.89
C GLN A 150 1.85 -15.43 -0.82
N TYR A 151 2.66 -14.42 -1.12
CA TYR A 151 3.09 -13.43 -0.10
C TYR A 151 1.95 -12.48 0.30
N TYR A 152 0.80 -13.09 0.62
CA TYR A 152 -0.39 -12.42 1.08
C TYR A 152 -0.12 -11.64 2.36
N GLU A 153 0.79 -12.04 3.25
CA GLU A 153 1.02 -11.26 4.47
C GLU A 153 1.60 -9.88 4.18
N ILE A 154 2.64 -9.71 3.37
CA ILE A 154 3.25 -8.38 3.14
C ILE A 154 2.25 -7.46 2.40
N HIS A 155 1.61 -7.96 1.35
CA HIS A 155 0.62 -7.19 0.59
C HIS A 155 -0.67 -6.95 1.38
N SER A 156 -1.18 -7.94 2.12
CA SER A 156 -2.35 -7.77 3.00
C SER A 156 -2.03 -6.86 4.18
N LEU A 157 -0.84 -6.95 4.76
CA LEU A 157 -0.41 -6.05 5.83
C LEU A 157 -0.35 -4.62 5.31
N LEU A 158 0.34 -4.40 4.19
CA LEU A 158 0.54 -3.07 3.64
C LEU A 158 -0.77 -2.46 3.13
N TYR A 159 -1.58 -3.19 2.37
CA TYR A 159 -2.79 -2.64 1.75
C TYR A 159 -4.07 -2.88 2.55
N SER A 160 -4.25 -4.05 3.18
CA SER A 160 -5.48 -4.38 3.91
C SER A 160 -5.48 -3.84 5.33
N LYS A 161 -4.37 -3.92 6.07
CA LYS A 161 -4.26 -3.42 7.45
C LYS A 161 -3.77 -1.97 7.50
N LEU A 162 -2.56 -1.71 7.03
CA LEU A 162 -1.91 -0.39 7.08
C LEU A 162 -2.58 0.60 6.14
N GLY A 163 -2.84 0.19 4.90
CA GLY A 163 -3.46 1.06 3.86
C GLY A 163 -4.80 1.62 4.29
N LYS A 164 -5.67 0.79 4.88
CA LYS A 164 -6.98 1.25 5.41
C LYS A 164 -6.82 2.28 6.52
N LYS A 165 -5.89 2.06 7.46
CA LYS A 165 -5.60 3.02 8.54
C LYS A 165 -5.03 4.33 7.99
N LEU A 166 -4.07 4.23 7.06
CA LEU A 166 -3.45 5.37 6.40
C LEU A 166 -4.48 6.25 5.68
N ILE A 167 -5.42 5.67 4.94
CA ILE A 167 -6.47 6.44 4.24
C ILE A 167 -7.30 7.26 5.24
N VAL A 168 -7.66 6.68 6.39
CA VAL A 168 -8.40 7.39 7.45
C VAL A 168 -7.57 8.53 8.04
N GLU A 169 -6.30 8.28 8.35
CA GLU A 169 -5.38 9.29 8.91
C GLU A 169 -5.14 10.46 7.93
N MET A 170 -4.95 10.16 6.64
CA MET A 170 -4.81 11.16 5.57
C MET A 170 -6.08 12.00 5.44
N SER A 171 -7.25 11.37 5.49
CA SER A 171 -8.55 12.06 5.43
C SER A 171 -8.71 13.00 6.63
N LEU A 172 -8.33 12.55 7.83
CA LEU A 172 -8.41 13.35 9.05
C LEU A 172 -7.44 14.53 9.02
N LEU A 173 -6.18 14.32 8.60
CA LEU A 173 -5.19 15.40 8.46
C LEU A 173 -5.65 16.46 7.46
N MET A 174 -6.25 16.03 6.34
CA MET A 174 -6.75 16.94 5.31
C MET A 174 -7.94 17.76 5.83
N ALA A 175 -8.90 17.12 6.48
CA ALA A 175 -10.05 17.79 7.08
C ALA A 175 -9.62 18.80 8.16
N LEU A 176 -8.73 18.41 9.07
CA LEU A 176 -8.23 19.28 10.13
C LEU A 176 -7.37 20.43 9.61
N SER A 177 -6.59 20.22 8.54
CA SER A 177 -5.81 21.30 7.90
C SER A 177 -6.72 22.37 7.30
N ILE A 178 -7.80 21.96 6.62
CA ILE A 178 -8.79 22.88 6.05
C ILE A 178 -9.56 23.59 7.16
N LEU A 179 -10.06 22.86 8.18
CA LEU A 179 -10.77 23.46 9.32
C LEU A 179 -9.89 24.47 10.05
N PHE A 180 -8.64 24.13 10.32
CA PHE A 180 -7.70 25.01 11.02
C PHE A 180 -7.49 26.33 10.28
N ILE A 181 -7.26 26.30 8.96
CA ILE A 181 -7.01 27.54 8.23
C ILE A 181 -8.26 28.39 8.05
N MET A 182 -9.44 27.76 7.92
CA MET A 182 -10.70 28.49 7.89
C MET A 182 -10.97 29.19 9.23
N ASP A 183 -10.72 28.51 10.35
CA ASP A 183 -10.95 29.06 11.69
C ASP A 183 -9.76 29.88 12.25
N TYR A 184 -8.62 29.95 11.54
CA TYR A 184 -7.39 30.56 12.05
C TYR A 184 -7.58 32.00 12.54
N GLU A 185 -8.27 32.84 11.77
CA GLU A 185 -8.48 34.25 12.11
C GLU A 185 -9.49 34.43 13.25
N ARG A 186 -10.44 33.49 13.39
CA ARG A 186 -11.32 33.42 14.55
C ARG A 186 -10.53 33.06 15.81
N LEU A 187 -9.63 32.09 15.72
CA LEU A 187 -8.78 31.65 16.83
C LEU A 187 -7.81 32.75 17.29
N GLN A 188 -7.29 33.55 16.36
CA GLN A 188 -6.38 34.66 16.66
C GLN A 188 -7.08 36.00 16.95
N LYS A 189 -8.42 36.05 16.94
CA LYS A 189 -9.22 37.27 17.11
C LYS A 189 -8.87 38.40 16.12
N THR A 190 -8.53 38.03 14.89
CA THR A 190 -8.17 38.98 13.81
C THR A 190 -9.23 39.07 12.71
N ASN A 191 -10.39 38.42 12.87
CA ASN A 191 -11.47 38.42 11.87
C ASN A 191 -11.90 39.84 11.47
N ASP A 192 -12.20 40.69 12.45
CA ASP A 192 -12.71 42.05 12.20
C ASP A 192 -11.73 42.91 11.38
N LEU A 193 -10.43 42.67 11.55
CA LEU A 193 -9.37 43.37 10.82
C LEU A 193 -9.28 42.90 9.37
N VAL A 194 -9.49 41.62 9.11
CA VAL A 194 -9.41 41.03 7.76
C VAL A 194 -10.65 41.37 6.94
N ASP A 195 -11.83 41.31 7.57
CA ASP A 195 -13.12 41.62 6.95
C ASP A 195 -13.26 43.11 6.58
N ALA A 196 -12.57 44.00 7.30
CA ALA A 196 -12.49 45.42 6.98
C ALA A 196 -11.70 45.73 5.69
N THR A 197 -10.89 44.79 5.17
CA THR A 197 -10.03 45.03 4.01
C THR A 197 -10.65 44.57 2.69
N ARG A 198 -10.35 45.30 1.59
CA ARG A 198 -10.81 44.97 0.23
C ARG A 198 -10.33 43.59 -0.27
N THR A 199 -9.26 43.06 0.32
CA THR A 199 -8.65 41.75 0.02
C THR A 199 -9.36 40.58 0.73
N GLY A 200 -10.02 40.83 1.87
CA GLY A 200 -10.70 39.81 2.68
C GLY A 200 -11.78 39.03 1.91
N LYS A 201 -12.55 39.69 1.03
CA LYS A 201 -13.63 39.03 0.26
C LYS A 201 -13.17 37.91 -0.69
N ARG A 202 -11.90 37.90 -1.12
CA ARG A 202 -11.32 36.83 -1.96
C ARG A 202 -10.36 35.91 -1.19
N ILE A 203 -10.13 36.17 0.10
CA ILE A 203 -9.17 35.39 0.89
C ILE A 203 -9.69 33.98 1.21
N MET A 204 -11.01 33.80 1.24
CA MET A 204 -11.65 32.52 1.55
C MET A 204 -11.25 31.41 0.57
N ASP A 205 -11.22 31.70 -0.73
CA ASP A 205 -10.80 30.74 -1.76
C ASP A 205 -9.32 30.35 -1.59
N TYR A 206 -8.47 31.32 -1.20
CA TYR A 206 -7.05 31.07 -0.95
C TYR A 206 -6.81 30.26 0.31
N LYS A 207 -7.63 30.42 1.35
CA LYS A 207 -7.59 29.59 2.57
C LYS A 207 -7.98 28.16 2.27
N ALA A 208 -9.07 27.95 1.53
CA ALA A 208 -9.47 26.60 1.11
C ALA A 208 -8.37 25.93 0.27
N PHE A 209 -7.80 26.64 -0.71
CA PHE A 209 -6.75 26.08 -1.57
C PHE A 209 -5.44 25.77 -0.80
N SER A 210 -5.01 26.67 0.10
CA SER A 210 -3.81 26.44 0.93
C SER A 210 -4.02 25.36 1.99
N GLY A 211 -5.23 25.24 2.55
CA GLY A 211 -5.64 24.14 3.42
C GLY A 211 -5.58 22.78 2.73
N THR A 212 -6.10 22.68 1.51
CA THR A 212 -6.03 21.44 0.72
C THR A 212 -4.59 21.08 0.36
N LEU A 213 -3.78 22.04 -0.13
CA LEU A 213 -2.40 21.76 -0.51
C LEU A 213 -1.55 21.34 0.69
N SER A 214 -1.72 21.98 1.85
CA SER A 214 -1.02 21.59 3.08
C SER A 214 -1.47 20.22 3.59
N GLY A 215 -2.77 19.91 3.54
CA GLY A 215 -3.29 18.58 3.88
C GLY A 215 -2.70 17.48 3.01
N ILE A 216 -2.56 17.72 1.70
CA ILE A 216 -1.86 16.80 0.77
C ILE A 216 -0.39 16.63 1.17
N LEU A 217 0.30 17.72 1.52
CA LEU A 217 1.71 17.65 1.92
C LEU A 217 1.91 16.88 3.23
N PHE A 218 1.11 17.13 4.27
CA PHE A 218 1.17 16.34 5.51
C PHE A 218 0.87 14.86 5.25
N SER A 219 -0.12 14.57 4.41
CA SER A 219 -0.47 13.21 4.01
C SER A 219 0.67 12.52 3.24
N ALA A 220 1.35 13.25 2.35
CA ALA A 220 2.49 12.73 1.60
C ALA A 220 3.69 12.42 2.49
N ILE A 221 3.97 13.30 3.47
CA ILE A 221 5.03 13.08 4.47
C ILE A 221 4.72 11.82 5.31
N LEU A 222 3.50 11.74 5.84
CA LEU A 222 3.06 10.59 6.65
C LEU A 222 3.14 9.27 5.88
N CYS A 223 2.69 9.26 4.62
CA CYS A 223 2.76 8.10 3.76
C CYS A 223 4.22 7.69 3.47
N SER A 224 5.07 8.68 3.13
CA SER A 224 6.49 8.44 2.83
C SER A 224 7.24 7.85 4.04
N VAL A 225 7.04 8.43 5.23
CA VAL A 225 7.68 7.93 6.47
C VAL A 225 7.21 6.51 6.78
N THR A 226 5.91 6.24 6.67
CA THR A 226 5.35 4.91 6.96
C THR A 226 5.89 3.87 5.99
N TRP A 227 5.97 4.18 4.69
CA TRP A 227 6.49 3.27 3.68
C TRP A 227 8.00 3.05 3.82
N ILE A 228 8.79 4.10 4.03
CA ILE A 228 10.24 3.98 4.25
C ILE A 228 10.51 3.10 5.47
N TYR A 229 9.79 3.32 6.57
CA TYR A 229 9.92 2.48 7.76
C TYR A 229 9.51 1.03 7.51
N PHE A 230 8.40 0.82 6.79
CA PHE A 230 7.97 -0.51 6.37
C PHE A 230 9.06 -1.24 5.58
N PHE A 231 9.55 -0.64 4.49
CA PHE A 231 10.57 -1.27 3.65
C PHE A 231 11.89 -1.51 4.38
N THR A 232 12.33 -0.56 5.22
CA THR A 232 13.58 -0.73 5.99
C THR A 232 13.45 -1.80 7.07
N ALA A 233 12.32 -1.89 7.77
CA ALA A 233 12.07 -2.94 8.75
C ALA A 233 12.05 -4.35 8.10
N TYR A 234 11.40 -4.48 6.95
CA TYR A 234 11.37 -5.72 6.19
C TYR A 234 12.75 -6.08 5.61
N HIS A 235 13.46 -5.11 5.04
CA HIS A 235 14.82 -5.32 4.52
C HIS A 235 15.79 -5.72 5.65
N SER A 236 15.74 -5.06 6.80
CA SER A 236 16.58 -5.42 7.95
C SER A 236 16.30 -6.82 8.48
N LYS A 237 15.05 -7.30 8.41
CA LYS A 237 14.69 -8.66 8.83
C LYS A 237 15.23 -9.70 7.84
N ASP A 238 15.18 -9.41 6.55
CA ASP A 238 15.76 -10.24 5.49
C ASP A 238 17.29 -10.41 5.66
N TYR A 239 17.99 -9.31 5.95
CA TYR A 239 19.44 -9.32 6.25
C TYR A 239 19.80 -9.89 7.63
N GLY A 240 18.90 -9.78 8.60
CA GLY A 240 19.09 -10.36 9.95
C GLY A 240 19.03 -11.88 9.93
N MET A 241 18.16 -12.47 9.11
CA MET A 241 18.05 -13.92 8.96
C MET A 241 19.21 -14.55 8.20
N SER A 242 19.93 -13.80 7.36
CA SER A 242 21.14 -14.28 6.70
C SER A 242 22.39 -14.31 7.62
N ARG A 243 22.29 -13.80 8.86
CA ARG A 243 23.37 -13.83 9.87
C ARG A 243 23.12 -14.73 11.08
N LEU A 244 21.92 -15.29 11.24
CA LEU A 244 21.64 -16.21 12.34
C LEU A 244 22.21 -17.60 12.01
N PRO A 245 23.09 -18.17 12.84
CA PRO A 245 23.55 -19.54 12.63
C PRO A 245 22.36 -20.50 12.74
N PRO A 246 22.25 -21.49 11.84
CA PRO A 246 21.16 -22.45 11.88
C PRO A 246 21.28 -23.28 13.17
N HIS A 247 20.25 -23.24 14.01
CA HIS A 247 20.05 -24.17 15.12
C HIS A 247 19.22 -25.36 14.66
#